data_AF-A0A953A6M1-F1
#
_entry.id   AF-A0A953A6M1-F1
#
_cell.length_a   1.000
_cell.length_b   1.000
_cell.length_c   1.000
_cell.angle_alpha   90.00
_cell.angle_beta   90.00
_cell.angle_gamma   90.00
#
_symmetry.space_group_name_H-M   'P 1'
#
loop_
_entity.id
_entity.type
_entity.pdbx_description
1 polymer ?
#
loop_
_entity_poly.entity_id
_entity_poly.type
_entity_poly.pdbx_seq_one_letter_code
_entity_poly.pdbx_strand_id
1 'polypeptide(L)' 'MSTRVVSGKVRDEDEPLEASLRPRRLSEYIGQDKVKEGLLISIQAAQARGESLDHLLLYG' A
#
# COMPACT_ATOMS: atom_id res chain seq x y z
N MET A 1 28.53 7.32 -19.21
CA MET A 1 27.37 6.88 -18.41
C MET A 1 27.80 6.96 -16.95
N SER A 2 27.36 7.99 -16.21
CA SER A 2 27.74 8.17 -14.81
C SER A 2 26.99 7.17 -13.94
N THR A 3 27.72 6.33 -13.20
CA THR A 3 27.14 5.29 -12.35
C THR A 3 26.35 5.93 -11.22
N ARG A 4 25.03 5.74 -11.20
CA ARG A 4 24.18 6.21 -10.09
C ARG A 4 24.52 5.40 -8.84
N VAL A 5 25.24 6.02 -7.91
CA VAL A 5 25.53 5.41 -6.61
C VAL A 5 24.23 5.41 -5.80
N VAL A 6 23.70 4.23 -5.49
CA VAL A 6 22.54 4.05 -4.60
C VAL A 6 22.97 3.12 -3.47
N SER A 7 22.78 3.54 -2.22
CA SER A 7 22.96 2.70 -1.04
C SER A 7 21.62 2.04 -0.69
N GLY A 8 21.57 0.72 -0.61
CA GLY A 8 20.38 -0.03 -0.19
C GLY A 8 20.22 -0.18 1.33
N LYS A 9 21.11 0.44 2.12
CA LYS A 9 21.03 0.43 3.59
C LYS A 9 20.07 1.51 4.06
N VAL A 10 19.04 1.09 4.79
CA VAL A 10 18.12 1.97 5.53
C VAL A 10 18.95 2.73 6.56
N ARG A 11 18.81 4.05 6.58
CA ARG A 11 19.36 4.95 7.59
C ARG A 11 18.25 5.34 8.56
N ASP A 12 18.63 5.73 9.77
CA ASP A 12 17.65 6.17 10.79
C ASP A 12 16.84 7.40 10.32
N GLU A 13 17.42 8.22 9.44
CA GLU A 13 16.77 9.36 8.77
C GLU A 13 15.75 8.96 7.69
N ASP A 14 15.81 7.72 7.18
CA ASP A 14 14.88 7.23 6.17
C ASP A 14 13.54 6.80 6.77
N GLU A 15 13.50 6.41 8.05
CA GLU A 15 12.31 5.83 8.68
C GLU A 15 11.10 6.80 8.73
N PRO A 16 11.26 8.08 9.12
CA PRO A 16 10.15 9.04 9.09
C PRO A 16 9.70 9.37 7.66
N LEU A 17 10.65 9.41 6.71
CA LEU A 17 10.40 9.75 5.32
C LEU A 17 9.63 8.62 4.60
N GLU A 18 10.06 7.38 4.80
CA GLU A 18 9.42 6.18 4.26
C GLU A 18 8.00 6.00 4.81
N ALA A 19 7.75 6.31 6.09
CA ALA A 19 6.42 6.27 6.68
C ALA A 19 5.44 7.26 6.02
N SER A 20 5.92 8.41 5.54
CA SER A 20 5.10 9.39 4.83
C SER A 20 4.75 8.97 3.39
N LEU A 21 5.63 8.19 2.76
CA LEU A 21 5.47 7.75 1.37
C LEU A 21 4.82 6.37 1.24
N ARG A 22 4.90 5.53 2.28
CA ARG A 22 4.36 4.17 2.31
C ARG A 22 3.33 4.04 3.43
N PRO A 23 2.05 4.33 3.10
CA PRO A 23 0.94 4.16 4.02
C PRO A 23 0.97 2.79 4.70
N ARG A 24 0.80 2.76 6.02
CA ARG A 24 0.72 1.51 6.80
C ARG A 24 -0.70 0.95 6.79
N ARG A 25 -1.68 1.82 6.60
CA ARG A 25 -3.10 1.49 6.53
C ARG A 25 -3.69 1.96 5.20
N LEU A 26 -4.69 1.22 4.70
CA LEU A 26 -5.43 1.62 3.49
C LEU A 26 -6.06 3.02 3.64
N SER A 27 -6.45 3.41 4.86
CA SER A 27 -7.01 4.73 5.18
C SER A 27 -6.02 5.89 5.02
N GLU A 28 -4.72 5.61 5.11
CA GLU A 28 -3.65 6.60 4.96
C GLU A 28 -3.27 6.80 3.48
N TYR A 29 -3.80 5.95 2.57
CA TYR A 29 -3.49 6.05 1.15
C TYR A 29 -4.21 7.25 0.51
N ILE A 30 -3.42 8.13 -0.09
CA ILE A 30 -3.89 9.39 -0.69
C ILE A 30 -4.34 9.13 -2.13
N GLY A 31 -5.56 9.57 -2.47
CA GLY A 31 -6.16 9.40 -3.80
C GLY A 31 -6.75 8.01 -4.03
N GLN A 32 -7.14 7.73 -5.28
CA GLN A 32 -7.76 6.46 -5.70
C GLN A 32 -9.02 6.07 -4.90
N ASP A 33 -9.88 7.03 -4.58
CA ASP A 33 -11.00 6.82 -3.64
C ASP A 33 -11.94 5.69 -4.06
N LYS A 34 -12.28 5.59 -5.35
CA LYS A 34 -13.13 4.50 -5.88
C LYS A 34 -12.49 3.12 -5.70
N VAL A 35 -11.18 3.01 -5.91
CA VAL A 35 -10.45 1.74 -5.76
C VAL A 35 -10.36 1.37 -4.29
N LYS A 36 -10.04 2.33 -3.41
CA LYS A 36 -10.00 2.11 -1.96
C LYS A 36 -11.35 1.66 -1.41
N GLU A 37 -12.44 2.29 -1.84
CA GLU A 37 -13.79 1.93 -1.44
C GLU A 37 -14.15 0.50 -1.87
N GLY A 38 -13.92 0.16 -3.15
CA GLY A 38 -14.16 -1.19 -3.65
C GLY A 38 -13.35 -2.24 -2.88
N LEU A 39 -12.06 -1.97 -2.64
CA LEU A 39 -11.19 -2.86 -1.85
C LEU A 39 -11.68 -3.03 -0.42
N LEU A 40 -12.13 -1.95 0.23
CA LEU A 40 -12.67 -2.00 1.59
C LEU A 40 -13.91 -2.88 1.67
N ILE A 41 -14.84 -2.74 0.72
CA ILE A 41 -16.05 -3.57 0.62
C ILE A 41 -15.67 -5.05 0.45
N SER A 42 -14.73 -5.35 -0.45
CA SER A 42 -14.30 -6.74 -0.67
C SER A 42 -13.66 -7.36 0.58
N ILE A 43 -12.79 -6.62 1.26
CA ILE A 43 -12.18 -7.06 2.53
C ILE A 43 -13.25 -7.33 3.58
N GLN A 44 -14.19 -6.40 3.77
CA GLN A 44 -15.27 -6.55 4.75
C GLN A 44 -16.15 -7.75 4.45
N ALA A 45 -16.45 -8.00 3.16
CA ALA A 45 -17.25 -9.14 2.75
C ALA A 45 -16.53 -10.48 3.03
N ALA A 46 -15.23 -10.57 2.75
CA ALA A 46 -14.43 -11.76 3.06
C ALA A 46 -14.34 -12.01 4.57
N GLN A 47 -14.12 -10.94 5.35
CA GLN A 47 -14.12 -11.00 6.81
C GLN A 47 -15.48 -11.48 7.36
N ALA A 48 -16.60 -10.98 6.83
CA ALA A 48 -17.94 -11.38 7.25
C ALA A 48 -18.23 -12.86 6.98
N ARG A 49 -17.63 -13.44 5.93
CA ARG A 49 -17.71 -14.87 5.61
C ARG A 49 -16.69 -15.72 6.38
N GLY A 50 -15.71 -15.09 7.04
CA GLY A 50 -14.64 -15.79 7.76
C GLY A 50 -13.64 -16.49 6.83
N GLU A 51 -13.51 -16.01 5.59
CA GLU A 51 -12.64 -16.60 4.58
C GLU A 51 -11.57 -15.60 4.10
N SER A 52 -10.59 -16.11 3.38
CA SER A 52 -9.59 -15.28 2.72
C SER A 52 -10.22 -14.45 1.60
N LEU A 53 -9.72 -13.22 1.43
CA LEU A 53 -10.07 -12.41 0.28
C LEU A 53 -9.62 -13.10 -1.02
N ASP A 54 -10.49 -13.12 -2.03
CA ASP A 54 -10.17 -13.64 -3.36
C ASP A 54 -9.07 -12.83 -4.07
N HIS A 55 -8.55 -13.39 -5.15
CA HIS A 55 -7.54 -12.73 -5.97
C HIS A 55 -8.14 -11.49 -6.66
N LEU A 56 -7.50 -10.34 -6.50
CA LEU A 56 -7.90 -9.08 -7.10
C LEU A 56 -6.89 -8.65 -8.17
N LEU A 57 -7.38 -8.27 -9.34
CA LEU A 57 -6.59 -7.62 -10.38
C LEU A 57 -6.83 -6.11 -10.32
N LEU A 58 -5.79 -5.36 -9.97
CA LEU A 58 -5.79 -3.91 -10.02
C LEU A 58 -5.03 -3.48 -11.27
N TYR A 59 -5.66 -2.69 -12.13
CA TYR A 59 -5.04 -2.13 -13.32
C TYR A 59 -5.50 -0.68 -13.50
N GLY A 60 -4.62 0.18 -13.99
CA GLY A 60 -4.84 1.61 -14.15
C GLY A 60 -3.56 2.35 -14.49
#